data_AF-A0A1E3NFQ4-F1
#
_entry.id   AF-A0A1E3NFQ4-F1
#
_cell.length_a   1.000
_cell.length_b   1.000
_cell.length_c   1.000
_cell.angle_alpha   90.00
_cell.angle_beta   90.00
_cell.angle_gamma   90.00
#
_symmetry.space_group_name_H-M   'P 1'
#
loop_
_entity.id
_entity.type
_entity.pdbx_description
1 polymer ?
#
loop_
_entity_poly.entity_id
_entity_poly.type
_entity_poly.pdbx_seq_one_letter_code
_entity_poly.pdbx_strand_id
1 'polypeptide(L)'
;DVSSSRSKSRKAYFNAPSSARRVMMSAPLSKELREQYGVRSMPVRKEDQVVVVRGSKKGQEGTISSVYRLKFAIQLEKLTKEKSNGASVPLNIHPSKVVITKLHLDKDRKALIARKGGKSE
;
A
#
# COMPACT_ATOMS: atom_id res chain seq x y z
N ASP A 1 1.48 2.29 28.14
CA ASP A 1 0.18 1.59 28.19
C ASP A 1 -0.62 1.71 26.90
N VAL A 2 -1.44 0.70 26.62
CA VAL A 2 -2.39 0.69 25.50
C VAL A 2 -3.77 1.16 25.98
N SER A 3 -4.53 1.84 25.12
CA SER A 3 -5.90 2.29 25.44
C SER A 3 -6.90 1.80 24.39
N SER A 4 -7.99 1.18 24.85
CA SER A 4 -9.11 0.73 24.00
C SER A 4 -10.13 1.82 23.69
N SER A 5 -9.87 3.07 24.08
CA SER A 5 -10.79 4.18 23.86
C SER A 5 -10.89 4.54 22.37
N ARG A 6 -12.10 4.42 21.80
CA ARG A 6 -12.40 4.78 20.41
C ARG A 6 -11.96 6.19 20.04
N SER A 7 -12.15 7.16 20.94
CA SER A 7 -11.79 8.56 20.70
C SER A 7 -10.27 8.73 20.55
N LYS A 8 -9.50 8.12 21.46
CA LYS A 8 -8.04 8.14 21.41
C LYS A 8 -7.51 7.46 20.14
N SER A 9 -8.03 6.30 19.77
CA SER A 9 -7.61 5.58 18.55
C SER A 9 -7.88 6.38 17.27
N ARG A 10 -9.06 7.00 17.15
CA ARG A 10 -9.40 7.83 15.98
C ARG A 10 -8.53 9.08 15.88
N LYS A 11 -8.32 9.78 17.01
CA LYS A 11 -7.45 10.96 17.05
C LYS A 11 -6.03 10.61 16.63
N ALA A 12 -5.48 9.50 17.12
CA ALA A 12 -4.15 9.02 16.75
C ALA A 12 -4.05 8.67 15.25
N TYR A 13 -5.08 8.02 14.68
CA TYR A 13 -5.08 7.64 13.26
C TYR A 13 -5.13 8.85 12.33
N PHE A 14 -6.12 9.74 12.50
CA PHE A 14 -6.32 10.87 11.57
C PHE A 14 -5.25 11.95 11.69
N ASN A 15 -4.67 12.14 12.88
CA ASN A 15 -3.60 13.12 13.12
C ASN A 15 -2.19 12.52 12.99
N ALA A 16 -2.06 11.28 12.51
CA ALA A 16 -0.76 10.62 12.37
C ALA A 16 0.18 11.39 11.42
N PRO A 17 1.48 11.52 11.74
CA PRO A 17 2.47 12.10 10.83
C PRO A 17 2.79 11.15 9.66
N SER A 18 3.41 11.68 8.60
CA SER A 18 3.70 10.94 7.37
C SER A 18 4.52 9.64 7.58
N SER A 19 5.48 9.66 8.51
CA SER A 19 6.30 8.49 8.87
C SER A 19 5.45 7.35 9.46
N ALA A 20 4.50 7.69 10.34
CA ALA A 20 3.56 6.72 10.90
C ALA A 20 2.56 6.24 9.85
N ARG A 21 2.04 7.15 9.01
CA ARG A 21 1.13 6.80 7.90
C ARG A 21 1.77 5.85 6.90
N ARG A 22 3.09 5.93 6.66
CA ARG A 22 3.82 4.94 5.83
C ARG A 22 3.60 3.52 6.33
N VAL A 23 3.67 3.30 7.65
CA VAL A 23 3.49 1.97 8.25
C VAL A 23 2.01 1.56 8.24
N MET A 24 1.11 2.49 8.56
CA MET A 24 -0.35 2.23 8.51
C MET A 24 -0.82 1.87 7.11
N MET A 25 -0.22 2.47 6.07
CA MET A 25 -0.46 2.18 4.67
C MET A 25 0.35 0.98 4.18
N SER A 26 0.21 -0.16 4.86
CA SER A 26 0.79 -1.43 4.43
C SER A 26 -0.20 -2.24 3.61
N ALA A 27 0.30 -2.98 2.62
CA ALA A 27 -0.47 -3.91 1.81
C ALA A 27 0.04 -5.35 2.00
N PRO A 28 -0.85 -6.35 1.93
CA PRO A 28 -0.47 -7.76 1.91
C PRO A 28 0.34 -8.11 0.67
N LEU A 29 1.33 -9.00 0.81
CA LEU A 29 2.06 -9.57 -0.33
C LEU A 29 1.23 -10.69 -1.00
N SER A 30 1.50 -11.01 -2.26
CA SER A 30 0.96 -12.19 -2.96
C SER A 30 1.42 -13.49 -2.28
N LYS A 31 0.78 -14.62 -2.57
CA LYS A 31 1.18 -15.92 -1.98
C LYS A 31 2.62 -16.26 -2.34
N GLU A 32 2.96 -16.11 -3.62
CA GLU A 32 4.32 -16.31 -4.15
C GLU A 32 5.36 -15.44 -3.43
N LEU A 33 5.13 -14.13 -3.29
CA LEU A 33 6.07 -13.26 -2.59
C LEU A 33 6.15 -13.56 -1.08
N ARG A 34 5.08 -14.05 -0.45
CA ARG A 34 5.12 -14.47 0.96
C ARG A 34 5.98 -15.69 1.15
N GLU A 35 5.89 -16.66 0.24
CA GLU A 35 6.72 -17.87 0.27
C GLU A 35 8.19 -17.53 0.00
N GLN A 36 8.44 -16.65 -0.98
CA GLN A 36 9.79 -16.19 -1.31
C GLN A 36 10.45 -15.43 -0.17
N TYR A 37 9.82 -14.37 0.35
CA TYR A 37 10.44 -13.48 1.33
C TYR A 37 10.13 -13.85 2.79
N GLY A 38 9.18 -14.74 3.05
CA GLY A 38 8.75 -15.12 4.42
C GLY A 38 7.97 -14.03 5.17
N VAL A 39 7.59 -12.93 4.53
CA VAL A 39 6.93 -11.77 5.17
C VAL A 39 5.47 -11.65 4.74
N ARG A 40 4.57 -11.33 5.67
CA ARG A 40 3.12 -11.24 5.38
C ARG A 40 2.70 -9.98 4.60
N SER A 41 3.25 -8.82 4.96
CA SER A 41 2.85 -7.51 4.45
C SER A 41 4.00 -6.51 4.46
N MET A 42 3.93 -5.51 3.58
CA MET A 42 4.93 -4.45 3.47
C MET A 42 4.29 -3.06 3.31
N PRO A 43 4.90 -2.00 3.86
CA PRO A 43 4.56 -0.63 3.51
C PRO A 43 4.64 -0.42 2.00
N VAL A 44 3.59 0.12 1.40
CA VAL A 44 3.56 0.38 -0.05
C VAL A 44 4.52 1.51 -0.44
N ARG A 45 5.14 1.38 -1.62
CA ARG A 45 6.00 2.40 -2.22
C ARG A 45 5.58 2.66 -3.68
N LYS A 46 6.01 3.79 -4.21
CA LYS A 46 6.07 4.03 -5.66
C LYS A 46 6.82 2.87 -6.34
N GLU A 47 6.43 2.55 -7.57
CA GLU A 47 6.99 1.48 -8.42
C GLU A 47 6.72 0.03 -7.98
N ASP A 48 6.08 -0.20 -6.82
CA ASP A 48 5.56 -1.54 -6.52
C ASP A 48 4.44 -1.90 -7.53
N GLN A 49 4.45 -3.14 -8.03
CA GLN A 49 3.35 -3.68 -8.84
C GLN A 49 2.32 -4.32 -7.94
N VAL A 50 1.05 -4.04 -8.22
CA VAL A 50 -0.02 -4.47 -7.36
C VAL A 50 -1.28 -4.86 -8.13
N VAL A 51 -2.11 -5.67 -7.47
CA VAL A 51 -3.40 -6.15 -7.98
C VAL A 51 -4.50 -5.75 -7.01
N VAL A 52 -5.59 -5.19 -7.53
CA VAL A 52 -6.75 -4.80 -6.73
C VAL A 52 -7.60 -6.04 -6.45
N VAL A 53 -7.80 -6.37 -5.17
CA VAL A 53 -8.55 -7.56 -4.76
C VAL A 53 -9.99 -7.26 -4.33
N ARG A 54 -10.32 -6.01 -4.03
CA ARG A 54 -11.66 -5.60 -3.55
C ARG A 54 -12.11 -4.27 -4.17
N GLY A 55 -13.43 -4.12 -4.33
CA GLY A 55 -14.07 -2.92 -4.88
C GLY A 55 -14.37 -3.02 -6.38
N SER A 56 -14.88 -1.94 -6.97
CA SER A 56 -15.35 -1.91 -8.37
C SER A 56 -14.27 -2.14 -9.42
N LYS A 57 -12.99 -2.02 -9.03
CA LYS A 57 -11.83 -2.21 -9.90
C LYS A 57 -11.08 -3.52 -9.59
N LYS A 58 -11.75 -4.48 -8.95
CA LYS A 58 -11.19 -5.79 -8.62
C LYS A 58 -10.67 -6.50 -9.89
N GLY A 59 -9.53 -7.18 -9.76
CA GLY A 59 -8.88 -7.93 -10.83
C GLY A 59 -7.95 -7.09 -11.70
N GLN A 60 -7.99 -5.76 -11.57
CA GLN A 60 -7.09 -4.88 -12.31
C GLN A 60 -5.72 -4.81 -11.62
N GLU A 61 -4.68 -4.80 -12.44
CA GLU A 61 -3.29 -4.71 -12.02
C GLU A 61 -2.68 -3.38 -12.46
N GLY A 62 -1.70 -2.90 -11.70
CA GLY A 62 -1.00 -1.67 -12.04
C GLY A 62 0.23 -1.41 -11.19
N THR A 63 1.08 -0.55 -11.70
CA THR A 63 2.21 0.08 -11.01
C THR A 63 1.69 1.22 -10.12
N ILE A 64 2.23 1.33 -8.90
CA ILE A 64 1.95 2.48 -8.04
C ILE A 64 2.67 3.71 -8.61
N SER A 65 1.89 4.69 -9.07
CA SER A 65 2.39 5.99 -9.53
C SER A 65 2.69 6.91 -8.35
N SER A 66 1.76 7.02 -7.41
CA SER A 66 1.90 7.90 -6.24
C SER A 66 1.28 7.29 -4.98
N VAL A 67 1.89 7.59 -3.82
CA VAL A 67 1.37 7.22 -2.50
C VAL A 67 0.92 8.50 -1.79
N TYR A 68 -0.38 8.78 -1.85
CA TYR A 68 -0.98 9.97 -1.28
C TYR A 68 -1.30 9.78 0.21
N ARG A 69 -0.26 9.90 1.05
CA ARG A 69 -0.38 9.68 2.51
C ARG A 69 -1.35 10.62 3.21
N LEU A 70 -1.54 11.85 2.72
CA LEU A 70 -2.52 12.79 3.26
C LEU A 70 -3.95 12.21 3.20
N LYS A 71 -4.28 11.50 2.11
CA LYS A 71 -5.60 10.93 1.84
C LYS A 71 -5.71 9.44 2.17
N PHE A 72 -4.68 8.83 2.78
CA PHE A 72 -4.61 7.39 3.02
C PHE A 72 -4.88 6.54 1.76
N ALA A 73 -4.39 7.01 0.60
CA ALA A 73 -4.69 6.40 -0.68
C ALA A 73 -3.45 6.24 -1.57
N ILE A 74 -3.57 5.33 -2.52
CA ILE A 74 -2.58 5.02 -3.54
C ILE A 74 -3.23 5.24 -4.89
N GLN A 75 -2.45 5.74 -5.84
CA GLN A 75 -2.86 5.91 -7.22
C GLN A 75 -2.08 4.93 -8.10
N LEU A 76 -2.81 4.19 -8.91
CA LEU A 76 -2.26 3.24 -9.87
C LEU A 76 -2.29 3.87 -11.26
N GLU A 77 -1.23 3.66 -12.04
CA GLU A 77 -1.02 4.34 -13.32
C GLU A 77 -2.13 4.06 -14.35
N LYS A 78 -2.56 2.79 -14.44
CA LYS A 78 -3.59 2.33 -15.39
C LYS A 78 -5.03 2.61 -14.93
N LEU A 79 -5.22 3.18 -13.74
CA LEU A 79 -6.50 3.28 -13.05
C LEU A 79 -6.95 4.73 -12.96
N THR A 80 -7.51 5.20 -14.06
CA THR A 80 -8.09 6.53 -14.20
C THR A 80 -9.61 6.46 -14.36
N LYS A 81 -10.25 7.61 -14.16
CA LYS A 81 -11.66 7.86 -14.47
C LYS A 81 -11.73 9.10 -15.34
N GLU A 82 -12.46 9.00 -16.44
CA GLU A 82 -12.76 10.14 -17.30
C GLU A 82 -13.88 10.99 -16.70
N LYS A 83 -13.72 12.31 -16.80
CA LYS A 83 -14.73 13.31 -16.48
C LYS A 83 -15.59 13.59 -17.71
N SER A 84 -16.72 14.28 -17.51
CA SER A 84 -17.59 14.73 -18.61
C SER A 84 -16.90 15.66 -19.62
N ASN A 85 -15.81 16.32 -19.22
CA ASN A 85 -15.00 17.18 -20.08
C ASN A 85 -13.85 16.42 -20.79
N GLY A 86 -13.84 15.08 -20.77
CA GLY A 86 -12.82 14.25 -21.42
C GLY A 86 -11.49 14.13 -20.67
N ALA A 87 -11.28 14.89 -19.58
CA ALA A 87 -10.04 14.80 -18.80
C ALA A 87 -10.02 13.53 -17.92
N SER A 88 -8.87 12.84 -17.88
CA SER A 88 -8.63 11.67 -17.03
C SER A 88 -8.10 12.06 -15.65
N VAL A 89 -8.64 11.44 -14.59
CA VAL A 89 -8.19 11.63 -13.20
C VAL A 89 -7.87 10.28 -12.56
N PRO A 90 -6.74 10.15 -11.83
CA PRO A 90 -6.39 8.90 -11.14
C PRO A 90 -7.37 8.58 -10.03
N LEU A 91 -7.69 7.28 -9.88
CA LEU A 91 -8.53 6.78 -8.81
C LEU A 91 -7.70 6.52 -7.55
N ASN A 92 -8.22 6.95 -6.41
CA ASN A 92 -7.63 6.73 -5.10
C ASN A 92 -8.08 5.37 -4.54
N ILE A 93 -7.13 4.48 -4.29
CA ILE A 93 -7.38 3.14 -3.77
C ILE A 93 -6.69 2.98 -2.41
N HIS A 94 -7.38 2.39 -1.43
CA HIS A 94 -6.79 2.12 -0.13
C HIS A 94 -5.88 0.86 -0.19
N PRO A 95 -4.66 0.88 0.39
CA PRO A 95 -3.71 -0.24 0.35
C PRO A 95 -4.27 -1.58 0.82
N SER A 96 -5.18 -1.58 1.79
CA SER A 96 -5.78 -2.83 2.30
C SER A 96 -6.65 -3.57 1.28
N LYS A 97 -7.02 -2.92 0.17
CA LYS A 97 -7.83 -3.50 -0.91
C LYS A 97 -6.97 -4.05 -2.06
N VAL A 98 -5.66 -4.10 -1.84
CA VAL A 98 -4.65 -4.36 -2.86
C VAL A 98 -3.69 -5.45 -2.36
N VAL A 99 -3.14 -6.23 -3.27
CA VAL A 99 -2.08 -7.20 -3.02
C VAL A 99 -0.86 -6.83 -3.84
N ILE A 100 0.32 -6.81 -3.23
CA ILE A 100 1.57 -6.54 -3.94
C ILE A 100 2.00 -7.81 -4.68
N THR A 101 2.29 -7.70 -5.97
CA THR A 101 2.78 -8.80 -6.83
C THR A 101 4.25 -8.70 -7.16
N LYS A 102 4.81 -7.48 -7.25
CA LYS A 102 6.26 -7.28 -7.35
C LYS A 102 6.70 -6.12 -6.46
N LEU A 103 7.83 -6.31 -5.77
CA LEU A 103 8.42 -5.30 -4.90
C LEU A 103 9.50 -4.51 -5.66
N HIS A 104 9.51 -3.19 -5.50
CA HIS A 104 10.66 -2.38 -5.88
C HIS A 104 11.78 -2.54 -4.84
N LEU A 105 12.80 -3.34 -5.16
CA LEU A 105 13.87 -3.73 -4.23
C LEU A 105 15.01 -2.70 -4.20
N ASP A 106 15.13 -2.00 -3.07
CA ASP A 106 16.27 -1.15 -2.74
C ASP A 106 17.06 -1.72 -1.54
N LYS A 107 18.25 -1.18 -1.27
CA LYS A 107 19.05 -1.50 -0.07
C LYS A 107 18.20 -1.47 1.21
N ASP A 108 17.44 -0.41 1.42
CA ASP A 108 16.59 -0.24 2.60
C ASP A 108 15.40 -1.20 2.61
N ARG A 109 14.92 -1.62 1.43
CA ARG A 109 13.79 -2.55 1.35
C ARG A 109 14.25 -3.97 1.65
N LYS A 110 15.44 -4.37 1.18
CA LYS A 110 16.09 -5.62 1.59
C LYS A 110 16.34 -5.64 3.10
N ALA A 111 16.89 -4.55 3.65
CA ALA A 111 17.09 -4.40 5.09
C ALA A 111 15.76 -4.48 5.88
N LEU A 112 14.67 -3.91 5.34
CA LEU A 112 13.35 -3.99 5.95
C LEU A 112 12.78 -5.42 5.96
N ILE A 113 13.01 -6.19 4.89
CA ILE A 113 12.60 -7.60 4.81
C ILE A 113 13.39 -8.42 5.84
N ALA A 114 14.72 -8.27 5.89
CA ALA A 114 15.58 -8.95 6.86
C ALA A 114 15.18 -8.61 8.31
N ARG A 115 14.91 -7.33 8.61
CA ARG A 115 14.45 -6.89 9.94
C ARG A 115 13.10 -7.51 10.35
N LYS A 116 12.25 -7.88 9.40
CA LYS A 116 10.99 -8.59 9.67
C LYS A 116 11.18 -10.10 9.83
N GLY A 117 12.41 -10.60 9.83
CA GLY A 117 12.72 -12.04 9.86
C GLY A 117 12.51 -12.73 8.50
N GLY A 118 12.40 -11.95 7.43
CA GLY A 118 12.28 -12.46 6.06
C GLY A 118 13.63 -12.79 5.44
N LYS A 119 13.62 -13.66 4.44
CA LYS A 119 14.78 -13.95 3.60
C LYS A 119 14.90 -12.86 2.55
N SER A 120 16.05 -12.21 2.42
CA SER A 120 16.27 -11.16 1.40
C SER A 120 16.82 -11.70 0.08
N GLU A 121 17.08 -13.01 0.02
CA GLU A 121 17.49 -13.83 -1.12
C GLU A 121 16.85 -15.23 -1.00
#